data_AF-X1MUW6-F1
#
_entry.id   AF-X1MUW6-F1
#
_cell.length_a   1.000
_cell.length_b   1.000
_cell.length_c   1.000
_cell.angle_alpha   90.00
_cell.angle_beta   90.00
_cell.angle_gamma   90.00
#
_symmetry.space_group_name_H-M   'P 1'
#
loop_
_entity.id
_entity.type
_entity.pdbx_description
1 polymer ?
#
loop_
_entity_poly.entity_id
_entity_poly.type
_entity_poly.pdbx_seq_one_letter_code
_entity_poly.pdbx_strand_id
1 'polypeptide(L)' 'MGLKKIVGIRQYTTFTPAGKVQKMYEVTFTTEKTEGEFTFDIPVDKYEAKLAMGMAQEKADEIDKAMG' A
#
# COMPACT_ATOMS: atom_id res chain seq x y z
N MET A 1 13.96 10.38 -4.32
CA MET A 1 13.96 8.98 -4.78
C MET A 1 12.92 8.30 -3.94
N GLY A 2 11.96 7.67 -4.58
CA GLY A 2 10.70 7.28 -3.95
C GLY A 2 10.05 6.11 -4.68
N LEU A 3 8.73 6.14 -4.82
CA LEU A 3 7.97 5.07 -5.45
C LEU A 3 8.47 4.79 -6.88
N LYS A 4 8.91 3.55 -7.14
CA LYS A 4 9.33 3.10 -8.48
C LYS A 4 8.12 2.76 -9.34
N LYS A 5 7.24 1.90 -8.80
CA LYS A 5 5.94 1.55 -9.41
C LYS A 5 5.03 0.85 -8.41
N ILE A 6 3.73 0.93 -8.68
CA ILE A 6 2.74 0.01 -8.10
C ILE A 6 2.80 -1.28 -8.91
N VAL A 7 3.04 -2.39 -8.23
CA VAL A 7 3.15 -3.73 -8.82
C VAL A 7 1.75 -4.34 -9.00
N GLY A 8 0.88 -4.15 -8.02
CA GLY A 8 -0.44 -4.74 -8.03
C GLY A 8 -1.38 -4.07 -7.05
N ILE A 9 -2.68 -4.18 -7.35
CA ILE A 9 -3.76 -3.80 -6.46
C ILE A 9 -4.72 -4.97 -6.43
N ARG A 10 -4.95 -5.54 -5.24
CA ARG A 10 -5.83 -6.69 -5.05
C ARG A 10 -6.90 -6.35 -4.04
N GLN A 11 -8.15 -6.57 -4.40
CA GLN A 11 -9.23 -6.54 -3.42
C GLN A 11 -9.32 -7.88 -2.68
N TYR A 12 -9.41 -7.85 -1.37
CA TYR A 12 -9.69 -9.01 -0.53
C TYR A 12 -10.69 -8.66 0.56
N THR A 13 -11.23 -9.69 1.20
CA THR A 13 -12.17 -9.52 2.31
C THR A 13 -11.51 -10.08 3.55
N THR A 14 -11.51 -9.31 4.62
CA THR A 14 -10.95 -9.69 5.92
C THR A 14 -11.99 -9.54 7.01
N PHE A 15 -11.67 -10.06 8.19
CA PHE A 15 -12.50 -9.91 9.38
C PHE A 15 -11.79 -8.97 10.34
N THR A 16 -12.50 -7.93 10.76
CA THR A 16 -12.05 -7.09 11.88
C THR A 16 -11.96 -7.93 13.16
N PRO A 17 -11.18 -7.52 14.17
CA PRO A 17 -11.15 -8.20 15.48
C PRO A 17 -12.53 -8.32 16.14
N ALA A 18 -13.49 -7.48 15.75
CA ALA A 18 -14.88 -7.54 16.18
C ALA A 18 -15.75 -8.55 15.38
N GLY A 19 -15.13 -9.38 14.52
CA GLY A 19 -15.82 -10.38 13.70
C GLY A 19 -16.61 -9.82 12.51
N LYS A 20 -16.52 -8.51 12.24
CA LYS A 20 -17.21 -7.90 11.09
C LYS A 20 -16.39 -8.10 9.82
N VAL A 21 -17.08 -8.54 8.77
CA VAL A 21 -16.55 -8.60 7.40
C VAL A 21 -16.23 -7.20 6.91
N GLN A 22 -15.01 -6.97 6.46
CA GLN A 22 -14.57 -5.73 5.85
C GLN A 22 -13.82 -6.02 4.55
N LYS A 23 -14.15 -5.29 3.49
CA LYS A 23 -13.41 -5.35 2.23
C LYS A 23 -12.21 -4.41 2.31
N MET A 24 -11.07 -4.87 1.84
CA MET A 24 -9.82 -4.12 1.79
C MET A 24 -9.19 -4.25 0.41
N TYR A 25 -8.40 -3.25 0.05
CA TYR A 25 -7.49 -3.28 -1.08
C TYR A 25 -6.06 -3.38 -0.56
N GLU A 26 -5.38 -4.45 -0.93
CA GLU A 26 -3.94 -4.59 -0.78
C GLU A 26 -3.27 -3.92 -1.98
N VAL A 27 -2.42 -2.94 -1.73
CA VAL A 27 -1.62 -2.26 -2.75
C VAL A 27 -0.17 -2.70 -2.57
N THR A 28 0.36 -3.37 -3.58
CA THR A 28 1.76 -3.80 -3.64
C THR A 28 2.55 -2.80 -4.48
N PHE A 29 3.67 -2.32 -3.96
CA PHE A 29 4.55 -1.37 -4.63
C PHE A 29 6.02 -1.65 -4.39
N THR A 30 6.88 -1.11 -5.24
CA THR A 30 8.34 -1.19 -5.09
C THR A 30 8.94 0.21 -5.01
N THR A 31 10.05 0.34 -4.29
CA THR A 31 10.81 1.60 -4.22
C THR A 31 12.00 1.58 -5.18
N GLU A 32 12.56 2.75 -5.47
CA GLU A 32 13.74 2.84 -6.35
C GLU A 32 15.00 2.31 -5.66
N LYS A 33 15.08 2.44 -4.33
CA LYS A 33 16.25 2.11 -3.53
C LYS A 33 16.31 0.65 -3.11
N THR A 34 15.15 0.02 -2.97
CA THR A 34 15.03 -1.37 -2.54
C THR A 34 14.29 -2.18 -3.59
N GLU A 35 14.90 -3.28 -4.05
CA GLU A 35 14.22 -4.25 -4.92
C GLU A 35 13.13 -5.06 -4.20
N GLY A 36 12.80 -4.68 -2.96
CA GLY A 36 11.74 -5.28 -2.16
C GLY A 36 10.36 -4.83 -2.59
N GLU A 37 9.40 -5.75 -2.50
CA GLU A 37 7.98 -5.47 -2.65
C GLU A 37 7.38 -5.14 -1.28
N PHE A 38 6.67 -4.02 -1.21
CA PHE A 38 5.99 -3.55 -0.01
C PHE A 38 4.50 -3.55 -0.25
N THR A 39 3.74 -3.92 0.78
CA THR A 39 2.28 -3.92 0.74
C THR A 39 1.69 -3.00 1.79
N PHE A 40 0.53 -2.46 1.48
CA PHE A 40 -0.31 -1.77 2.46
C PHE A 40 -1.78 -1.97 2.15
N ASP A 41 -2.58 -1.98 3.21
CA ASP A 41 -4.01 -2.22 3.14
C ASP A 41 -4.80 -0.93 3.25
N ILE A 42 -5.77 -0.75 2.37
CA ILE A 42 -6.73 0.35 2.39
C ILE A 42 -8.14 -0.22 2.51
N PRO A 43 -8.93 0.19 3.50
CA PRO A 43 -10.35 -0.16 3.55
C PRO A 43 -11.07 0.25 2.26
N VAL A 44 -11.97 -0.59 1.75
CA VAL A 44 -12.74 -0.29 0.52
C VAL A 44 -13.45 1.06 0.60
N ASP A 45 -13.95 1.41 1.79
CA ASP A 45 -14.71 2.64 2.04
C ASP A 45 -13.84 3.90 1.96
N LYS A 46 -12.51 3.74 2.03
CA LYS A 46 -11.51 4.81 1.94
C LYS A 46 -10.66 4.70 0.68
N TYR A 47 -10.91 3.72 -0.18
CA TYR A 47 -10.08 3.51 -1.35
C TYR A 47 -10.42 4.53 -2.45
N GLU A 48 -9.44 5.37 -2.76
CA GLU A 48 -9.43 6.18 -3.97
C GLU A 48 -8.12 5.98 -4.71
N ALA A 49 -8.15 5.86 -6.04
CA ALA A 49 -6.96 5.60 -6.84
C ALA A 49 -5.85 6.66 -6.64
N LYS A 50 -6.23 7.93 -6.47
CA LYS A 50 -5.29 9.02 -6.16
C LYS A 50 -4.69 8.89 -4.76
N LEU A 51 -5.49 8.48 -3.78
CA LEU A 51 -5.04 8.28 -2.41
C LEU A 51 -4.04 7.11 -2.33
N ALA A 52 -4.30 6.01 -3.06
CA ALA A 52 -3.39 4.87 -3.12
C ALA A 52 -2.01 5.25 -3.69
N MET A 53 -1.97 6.06 -4.76
CA MET A 53 -0.70 6.57 -5.28
C MET A 53 0.02 7.49 -4.28
N GLY A 54 -0.70 8.41 -3.63
CA GLY A 54 -0.12 9.30 -2.62
C GLY A 54 0.47 8.53 -1.43
N MET A 55 -0.27 7.57 -0.89
CA MET A 55 0.19 6.72 0.23
C MET A 55 1.39 5.86 -0.17
N ALA A 56 1.38 5.29 -1.38
CA ALA A 56 2.50 4.51 -1.88
C ALA A 56 3.77 5.38 -2.03
N GLN A 57 3.62 6.64 -2.47
CA GLN A 57 4.71 7.60 -2.56
C GLN A 57 5.26 7.96 -1.17
N GLU A 58 4.41 8.36 -0.23
CA GLU A 58 4.83 8.69 1.14
C GLU A 58 5.55 7.52 1.80
N LYS A 59 4.98 6.30 1.71
CA LYS A 59 5.62 5.12 2.27
C LYS A 59 6.95 4.79 1.59
N ALA A 60 7.05 4.93 0.27
CA ALA A 60 8.30 4.70 -0.43
C ALA A 60 9.39 5.68 0.02
N ASP A 61 9.05 6.96 0.19
CA ASP A 61 9.96 7.97 0.74
C ASP A 61 10.36 7.66 2.20
N GLU A 62 9.45 7.17 3.04
CA GLU A 62 9.77 6.73 4.41
C GLU A 62 10.72 5.52 4.42
N ILE A 63 10.47 4.51 3.59
CA ILE A 63 11.31 3.32 3.46
C ILE A 63 12.70 3.70 2.98
N ASP A 64 12.78 4.56 1.96
CA ASP A 64 14.05 5.01 1.40
C ASP A 64 14.87 5.82 2.42
N LYS A 65 14.21 6.58 3.30
CA LYS A 65 14.86 7.28 4.44
C LYS A 65 15.34 6.31 5.52
N ALA A 66 14.55 5.30 5.87
CA ALA A 66 14.92 4.33 6.91
C ALA A 66 16.08 3.40 6.48
N MET A 67 16.21 3.16 5.18
CA MET A 67 17.27 2.33 4.56
C MET A 67 18.53 3.13 4.15
N GLY A 68 18.55 4.46 4.30
CA GLY A 68 19.65 5.36 3.93
C GLY A 68 20.47 5.82 5.10
#